data_AF-A0A1S8WQY3-F1
#
_entry.id   AF-A0A1S8WQY3-F1
#
_cell.length_a   1.000
_cell.length_b   1.000
_cell.length_c   1.000
_cell.angle_alpha   90.00
_cell.angle_beta   90.00
_cell.angle_gamma   90.00
#
_symmetry.space_group_name_H-M   'P 1'
#
loop_
_entity.id
_entity.type
_entity.pdbx_description
1 polymer ?
#
loop_
_entity_poly.entity_id
_entity_poly.type
_entity_poly.pdbx_seq_one_letter_code
_entity_poly.pdbx_strand_id
1 'polypeptide(L)'
;QEACLTQRIVNPLLLGSRLRSLVEERTGGCTSSIGFGSSKLLARLATKKAKPNGQVWFLGVSGDQNPGNCAWRWAIEELNSSISDTSLPTAGLYSDCELTGSDAEWLSDLPLQELPGIGRVLVVKLATAFNVTTCGELMRGVTRGQLIDLVGQKTGERLYWLCRGRDPCDQLHVQKPCKSVSACMNYGIRLQTLADMEKLVRSLTTELVSRMSNTKLTQDSSVRGGVQGQNLTVRVFIRAPNAPQESAKFM
;
A
#
# COMPACT_ATOMS: atom_id res chain seq x y z
N GLN A 1 -12.84 13.11 -33.83
CA GLN A 1 -13.07 11.83 -33.16
C GLN A 1 -11.71 11.19 -32.96
N GLU A 2 -11.06 11.42 -31.81
CA GLU A 2 -9.82 10.72 -31.49
C GLU A 2 -10.18 9.29 -31.11
N ALA A 3 -9.77 8.34 -31.96
CA ALA A 3 -9.90 6.93 -31.66
C ALA A 3 -9.07 6.63 -30.41
N CYS A 4 -9.75 6.29 -29.31
CA CYS A 4 -9.12 5.74 -28.12
C CYS A 4 -8.48 4.40 -28.51
N LEU A 5 -7.22 4.45 -28.95
CA LEU A 5 -6.41 3.27 -29.23
C LEU A 5 -6.25 2.51 -27.91
N THR A 6 -7.08 1.50 -27.72
CA THR A 6 -6.98 0.58 -26.59
C THR A 6 -5.77 -0.31 -26.85
N GLN A 7 -4.57 0.18 -26.49
CA GLN A 7 -3.36 -0.61 -26.60
C GLN A 7 -3.44 -1.77 -25.62
N ARG A 8 -3.42 -3.00 -26.15
CA ARG A 8 -3.46 -4.23 -25.37
C ARG A 8 -2.04 -4.61 -24.95
N ILE A 9 -1.78 -4.71 -23.65
CA ILE A 9 -0.53 -5.26 -23.15
C ILE A 9 -0.62 -6.78 -23.26
N VAL A 10 0.15 -7.37 -24.17
CA VAL A 10 0.16 -8.82 -24.41
C VAL A 10 1.05 -9.55 -23.40
N ASN A 11 2.15 -8.93 -22.95
CA ASN A 11 3.02 -9.48 -21.92
C ASN A 11 3.49 -8.37 -20.97
N PRO A 12 3.07 -8.38 -19.69
CA PRO A 12 3.46 -7.36 -18.72
C PRO A 12 4.97 -7.32 -18.48
N LEU A 13 5.67 -8.45 -18.56
CA LEU A 13 7.12 -8.51 -18.34
C LEU A 13 7.92 -7.80 -19.44
N LEU A 14 7.44 -7.80 -20.68
CA LEU A 14 8.08 -7.01 -21.76
C LEU A 14 7.95 -5.51 -21.51
N LEU A 15 6.76 -5.07 -21.09
CA LEU A 15 6.53 -3.70 -20.68
C LEU A 15 7.42 -3.33 -19.49
N GLY A 16 7.51 -4.21 -18.49
CA GLY A 16 8.36 -4.02 -17.31
C GLY A 16 9.83 -3.83 -17.69
N SER A 17 10.38 -4.69 -18.54
CA SER A 17 11.75 -4.56 -19.03
C SER A 17 11.98 -3.23 -19.71
N ARG A 18 11.05 -2.82 -20.60
CA ARG A 18 11.18 -1.55 -21.33
C ARG A 18 11.13 -0.35 -20.38
N LEU A 19 10.20 -0.35 -19.42
CA LEU A 19 10.09 0.73 -18.44
C LEU A 19 11.34 0.83 -17.56
N ARG A 20 11.87 -0.30 -17.10
CA ARG A 20 13.08 -0.32 -16.26
C ARG A 20 14.29 0.25 -17.00
N SER A 21 14.52 -0.16 -18.25
CA SER A 21 15.59 0.41 -19.07
C SER A 21 15.40 1.90 -19.33
N LEU A 22 14.18 2.35 -19.62
CA LEU A 22 13.88 3.77 -19.82
C LEU A 22 14.14 4.60 -18.55
N VAL A 23 13.76 4.09 -17.38
CA VAL A 23 14.02 4.76 -16.09
C VAL A 23 15.52 4.87 -15.88
N GLU A 24 16.27 3.78 -16.05
CA GLU A 24 17.73 3.77 -15.87
C GLU A 24 18.43 4.75 -16.81
N GLU A 25 18.06 4.75 -18.10
CA GLU A 25 18.58 5.68 -19.11
C GLU A 25 18.28 7.15 -18.75
N ARG A 26 17.02 7.47 -18.42
CA ARG A 26 16.57 8.85 -18.18
C ARG A 26 17.06 9.44 -16.87
N THR A 27 17.33 8.58 -15.88
CA THR A 27 17.80 9.00 -14.55
C THR A 27 19.33 9.00 -14.45
N GLY A 28 20.04 8.51 -15.47
CA GLY A 28 21.50 8.40 -15.45
C GLY A 28 22.02 7.27 -14.55
N GLY A 29 21.27 6.17 -14.42
CA GLY A 29 21.71 4.96 -13.72
C GLY A 29 20.85 4.50 -12.53
N CYS A 30 19.71 5.12 -12.25
CA CYS A 30 18.82 4.63 -11.19
C CYS A 30 18.00 3.43 -11.68
N THR A 31 18.25 2.27 -11.10
CA THR A 31 17.49 1.06 -11.42
C THR A 31 16.11 1.06 -10.75
N SER A 32 15.15 0.33 -11.33
CA SER A 32 13.82 0.15 -10.76
C SER A 32 13.38 -1.31 -10.79
N SER A 33 12.51 -1.68 -9.85
CA SER A 33 11.86 -3.00 -9.81
C SER A 33 10.37 -2.84 -10.05
N ILE A 34 9.77 -3.76 -10.81
CA ILE A 34 8.36 -3.67 -11.21
C ILE A 34 7.63 -4.95 -10.84
N GLY A 35 6.56 -4.81 -10.08
CA GLY A 35 5.62 -5.89 -9.80
C GLY A 35 4.33 -5.74 -10.58
N PHE A 36 3.90 -6.81 -11.21
CA PHE A 36 2.60 -6.93 -11.86
C PHE A 36 1.68 -7.80 -11.02
N GLY A 37 0.39 -7.47 -11.01
CA GLY A 37 -0.61 -8.21 -10.23
C GLY A 37 -2.01 -8.04 -10.82
N SER A 38 -2.87 -9.04 -10.62
CA SER A 38 -4.31 -8.93 -10.94
C SER A 38 -5.07 -8.00 -9.97
N SER A 39 -4.47 -7.69 -8.82
CA SER A 39 -4.91 -6.66 -7.88
C SER A 39 -3.73 -5.74 -7.51
N LYS A 40 -4.01 -4.57 -6.95
CA LYS A 40 -2.98 -3.64 -6.47
C LYS A 40 -2.26 -4.20 -5.24
N LEU A 41 -2.91 -5.01 -4.40
CA LEU A 41 -2.23 -5.79 -3.36
C LEU A 41 -1.17 -6.69 -3.99
N LEU A 42 -1.56 -7.53 -4.95
CA LEU A 42 -0.64 -8.46 -5.60
C LEU A 42 0.47 -7.72 -6.35
N ALA A 43 0.18 -6.61 -7.04
CA ALA A 43 1.21 -5.82 -7.71
C ALA A 43 2.25 -5.24 -6.72
N ARG A 44 1.81 -4.82 -5.53
CA ARG A 44 2.72 -4.35 -4.46
C ARG A 44 3.57 -5.49 -3.90
N LEU A 45 2.97 -6.66 -3.67
CA LEU A 45 3.69 -7.84 -3.19
C LEU A 45 4.68 -8.36 -4.24
N ALA A 46 4.29 -8.39 -5.51
CA ALA A 46 5.15 -8.73 -6.64
C ALA A 46 6.33 -7.75 -6.72
N THR A 47 6.09 -6.45 -6.54
CA THR A 47 7.16 -5.44 -6.55
C THR A 47 8.16 -5.71 -5.43
N LYS A 48 7.69 -6.21 -4.29
CA LYS A 48 8.55 -6.60 -3.19
C LYS A 48 9.39 -7.83 -3.53
N LYS A 49 8.78 -8.90 -4.08
CA LYS A 49 9.51 -10.10 -4.54
C LYS A 49 10.50 -9.77 -5.67
N ALA A 50 10.19 -8.76 -6.49
CA ALA A 50 11.02 -8.31 -7.61
C ALA A 50 12.26 -7.50 -7.20
N LYS A 51 12.36 -7.05 -5.95
CA LYS A 51 13.53 -6.27 -5.51
C LYS A 51 14.73 -7.18 -5.21
N PRO A 52 15.97 -6.73 -5.51
CA PRO A 52 16.33 -5.48 -6.19
C PRO A 52 16.40 -5.64 -7.73
N ASN A 53 16.25 -4.53 -8.48
CA ASN A 53 16.35 -4.45 -9.94
C ASN A 53 15.79 -5.68 -10.71
N GLY A 54 14.59 -6.12 -10.36
CA GLY A 54 13.92 -7.25 -11.01
C GLY A 54 12.50 -6.92 -11.42
N GLN A 55 11.82 -7.93 -11.95
CA GLN A 55 10.39 -7.87 -12.23
C GLN A 55 9.72 -9.20 -11.93
N VAL A 56 8.52 -9.14 -11.38
CA VAL A 56 7.73 -10.31 -11.00
C VAL A 56 6.28 -10.05 -11.37
N TRP A 57 5.57 -11.09 -11.77
CA TRP A 57 4.14 -11.05 -12.03
C TRP A 57 3.43 -12.07 -11.16
N PHE A 58 2.48 -11.61 -10.35
CA PHE A 58 1.58 -12.46 -9.59
C PHE A 58 0.21 -12.52 -10.25
N LEU A 59 -0.22 -13.74 -10.55
CA LEU A 59 -1.52 -14.00 -11.16
C LEU A 59 -2.47 -14.55 -10.10
N GLY A 60 -3.53 -13.80 -9.80
CA GLY A 60 -4.55 -14.23 -8.86
C GLY A 60 -5.62 -15.10 -9.51
N VAL A 61 -6.05 -16.17 -8.84
CA VAL A 61 -7.07 -17.11 -9.34
C VAL A 61 -8.45 -16.47 -9.59
N SER A 62 -8.83 -15.43 -8.85
CA SER A 62 -10.08 -14.70 -9.10
C SER A 62 -9.97 -13.80 -10.33
N GLY A 63 -8.75 -13.51 -10.76
CA GLY A 63 -8.48 -12.87 -12.04
C GLY A 63 -8.69 -13.79 -13.25
N ASP A 64 -8.51 -15.11 -13.06
CA ASP A 64 -8.80 -16.15 -14.07
C ASP A 64 -10.31 -16.44 -14.18
N GLN A 65 -11.08 -16.23 -13.10
CA GLN A 65 -12.49 -16.64 -13.04
C GLN A 65 -13.45 -15.46 -12.76
N ASN A 66 -13.69 -14.60 -13.76
CA ASN A 66 -14.99 -13.91 -13.85
C ASN A 66 -15.33 -13.40 -15.29
N PRO A 67 -16.12 -14.14 -16.08
CA PRO A 67 -16.52 -13.75 -17.44
C PRO A 67 -17.64 -12.70 -17.52
N GLY A 68 -18.26 -12.31 -16.39
CA GLY A 68 -19.52 -11.55 -16.42
C GLY A 68 -19.44 -10.03 -16.21
N ASN A 69 -18.45 -9.51 -15.46
CA ASN A 69 -18.52 -8.10 -15.02
C ASN A 69 -17.16 -7.41 -14.72
N CYS A 70 -16.03 -7.99 -15.13
CA CYS A 70 -14.72 -7.36 -14.99
C CYS A 70 -14.30 -6.71 -16.31
N ALA A 71 -14.08 -5.39 -16.30
CA ALA A 71 -13.72 -4.59 -17.50
C ALA A 71 -12.31 -4.88 -18.06
N TRP A 72 -11.51 -5.74 -17.41
CA TRP A 72 -10.15 -6.05 -17.81
C TRP A 72 -10.03 -7.56 -18.08
N ARG A 73 -9.94 -7.93 -19.36
CA ARG A 73 -9.70 -9.32 -19.82
C ARG A 73 -8.26 -9.48 -20.26
N TRP A 74 -7.60 -10.53 -19.81
CA TRP A 74 -6.31 -10.98 -20.36
C TRP A 74 -6.65 -11.90 -21.54
N ALA A 75 -6.04 -11.72 -22.71
CA ALA A 75 -5.99 -12.84 -23.65
C ALA A 75 -4.82 -13.71 -23.20
N ILE A 76 -5.13 -14.92 -22.78
CA ILE A 76 -4.24 -16.01 -23.10
C ILE A 76 -4.53 -16.28 -24.57
N GLU A 77 -3.73 -15.70 -25.48
CA GLU A 77 -3.70 -16.24 -26.84
C GLU A 77 -3.11 -17.64 -26.71
N GLU A 78 -3.88 -18.62 -27.18
CA GLU A 78 -3.53 -20.03 -27.22
C GLU A 78 -2.20 -20.21 -27.95
N LEU A 79 -1.09 -20.16 -27.23
CA LEU A 79 0.17 -20.67 -27.71
C LEU A 79 0.12 -22.20 -27.57
N ASN A 80 -0.50 -22.79 -28.59
CA ASN A 80 -0.44 -24.18 -29.04
C ASN A 80 -1.25 -25.23 -28.25
N SER A 81 -2.30 -25.66 -28.94
CA SER A 81 -2.85 -27.02 -29.05
C SER A 81 -2.12 -28.14 -28.28
N SER A 82 -2.93 -28.97 -27.61
CA SER A 82 -2.65 -30.31 -27.06
C SER A 82 -2.09 -30.40 -25.64
N ILE A 83 -2.74 -29.75 -24.67
CA ILE A 83 -2.76 -30.26 -23.29
C ILE A 83 -4.21 -30.52 -22.91
N SER A 84 -4.66 -31.76 -23.16
CA SER A 84 -5.84 -32.32 -22.54
C SER A 84 -5.51 -32.66 -21.09
N ASP A 85 -5.51 -31.67 -20.21
CA ASP A 85 -5.60 -31.91 -18.79
C ASP A 85 -6.59 -30.93 -18.18
N THR A 86 -7.86 -31.34 -18.22
CA THR A 86 -8.94 -30.80 -17.41
C THR A 86 -8.70 -31.18 -15.95
N SER A 87 -7.59 -30.73 -15.36
CA SER A 87 -7.48 -30.66 -13.91
C SER A 87 -7.80 -29.22 -13.51
N LEU A 88 -8.97 -29.03 -12.90
CA LEU A 88 -9.17 -27.86 -12.04
C LEU A 88 -7.92 -27.75 -11.14
N PRO A 89 -7.37 -26.54 -10.92
CA PRO A 89 -6.20 -26.40 -10.06
C PRO A 89 -6.51 -27.08 -8.73
N THR A 90 -5.77 -28.15 -8.46
CA THR A 90 -5.90 -28.94 -7.24
C THR A 90 -5.86 -27.96 -6.09
N ALA A 91 -6.90 -27.97 -5.25
CA ALA A 91 -7.03 -27.04 -4.13
C ALA A 91 -5.67 -26.98 -3.39
N GLY A 92 -4.98 -25.85 -3.54
CA GLY A 92 -3.68 -25.66 -2.91
C GLY A 92 -3.80 -25.77 -1.40
N LEU A 93 -2.66 -25.74 -0.70
CA LEU A 93 -2.57 -25.86 0.76
C LEU A 93 -3.50 -24.91 1.56
N TYR A 94 -4.06 -23.89 0.89
CA TYR A 94 -5.05 -22.94 1.39
C TYR A 94 -6.16 -22.71 0.34
N SER A 95 -7.37 -23.25 0.56
CA SER A 95 -8.49 -23.19 -0.40
C SER A 95 -8.91 -21.78 -0.82
N ASP A 96 -8.62 -20.79 0.03
CA ASP A 96 -9.07 -19.41 -0.13
C ASP A 96 -7.94 -18.45 -0.57
N CYS A 97 -6.72 -18.96 -0.84
CA CYS A 97 -5.60 -18.13 -1.27
C CYS A 97 -5.72 -17.75 -2.75
N GLU A 98 -5.45 -16.49 -3.04
CA GLU A 98 -5.49 -15.94 -4.39
C GLU A 98 -4.33 -16.39 -5.26
N LEU A 99 -3.19 -16.77 -4.66
CA LEU A 99 -2.01 -17.26 -5.37
C LEU A 99 -1.94 -18.78 -5.34
N THR A 100 -1.29 -19.36 -6.34
CA THR A 100 -1.08 -20.82 -6.48
C THR A 100 0.41 -21.15 -6.62
N GLY A 101 0.74 -22.42 -6.41
CA GLY A 101 2.12 -22.94 -6.54
C GLY A 101 3.14 -22.19 -5.70
N SER A 102 4.32 -21.93 -6.28
CA SER A 102 5.46 -21.29 -5.59
C SER A 102 5.17 -19.85 -5.10
N ASP A 103 4.20 -19.15 -5.69
CA ASP A 103 3.83 -17.80 -5.27
C ASP A 103 2.97 -17.84 -4.00
N ALA A 104 2.16 -18.89 -3.82
CA ALA A 104 1.39 -19.11 -2.59
C ALA A 104 2.31 -19.49 -1.41
N GLU A 105 3.33 -20.31 -1.67
CA GLU A 105 4.35 -20.66 -0.69
C GLU A 105 5.12 -19.42 -0.24
N TRP A 106 5.57 -18.60 -1.20
CA TRP A 106 6.22 -17.32 -0.89
C TRP A 106 5.33 -16.39 -0.05
N LEU A 107 4.03 -16.33 -0.35
CA LEU A 107 3.09 -15.54 0.44
C LEU A 107 2.93 -16.10 1.85
N SER A 108 2.86 -17.43 1.99
CA SER A 108 2.79 -18.12 3.28
C SER A 108 3.98 -17.76 4.18
N ASP A 109 5.17 -17.69 3.61
CA ASP A 109 6.40 -17.38 4.36
C ASP A 109 6.59 -15.88 4.65
N LEU A 110 5.76 -15.02 4.03
CA LEU A 110 5.86 -13.57 4.19
C LEU A 110 5.50 -13.14 5.62
N PRO A 111 6.38 -12.39 6.33
CA PRO A 111 6.07 -11.84 7.64
C PRO A 111 4.89 -10.86 7.61
N LEU A 112 4.02 -10.89 8.62
CA LEU A 112 2.82 -10.06 8.67
C LEU A 112 3.11 -8.55 8.58
N GLN A 113 4.24 -8.09 9.13
CA GLN A 113 4.65 -6.68 9.09
C GLN A 113 4.79 -6.13 7.66
N GLU A 114 4.97 -7.01 6.70
CA GLU A 114 5.27 -6.67 5.32
C GLU A 114 4.01 -6.45 4.47
N LEU A 115 2.85 -6.83 5.02
CA LEU A 115 1.57 -6.55 4.39
C LEU A 115 1.19 -5.07 4.52
N PRO A 116 0.54 -4.49 3.50
CA PRO A 116 0.20 -3.09 3.50
C PRO A 116 -0.85 -2.74 4.56
N GLY A 117 -0.48 -1.84 5.47
CA GLY A 117 -1.35 -1.38 6.57
C GLY A 117 -1.18 -2.17 7.86
N ILE A 118 -0.29 -3.16 7.90
CA ILE A 118 0.07 -3.88 9.12
C ILE A 118 1.31 -3.25 9.74
N GLY A 119 1.13 -2.54 10.86
CA GLY A 119 2.22 -1.96 11.62
C GLY A 119 2.70 -2.85 12.76
N ARG A 120 3.83 -2.49 13.37
CA ARG A 120 4.45 -3.21 14.51
C ARG A 120 3.47 -3.50 15.64
N VAL A 121 2.60 -2.55 15.98
CA VAL A 121 1.60 -2.71 17.05
C VAL A 121 0.66 -3.87 16.76
N LEU A 122 0.23 -4.04 15.51
CA LEU A 122 -0.69 -5.11 15.13
C LEU A 122 0.03 -6.47 15.15
N VAL A 123 1.28 -6.51 14.66
CA VAL A 123 2.11 -7.72 14.68
C VAL A 123 2.37 -8.18 16.11
N VAL A 124 2.75 -7.28 17.02
CA VAL A 124 2.95 -7.61 18.44
C VAL A 124 1.67 -8.16 19.06
N LYS A 125 0.52 -7.52 18.80
CA LYS A 125 -0.78 -8.02 19.30
C LYS A 125 -1.08 -9.45 18.81
N LEU A 126 -0.85 -9.73 17.53
CA LEU A 126 -1.10 -11.04 16.94
C LEU A 126 -0.11 -12.10 17.46
N ALA A 127 1.16 -11.72 17.62
CA ALA A 127 2.17 -12.59 18.20
C ALA A 127 1.86 -12.92 19.67
N THR A 128 1.45 -11.94 20.48
CA THR A 128 1.07 -12.17 21.88
C THR A 128 -0.20 -13.02 22.01
N ALA A 129 -1.20 -12.82 21.14
CA ALA A 129 -2.48 -13.50 21.25
C ALA A 129 -2.50 -14.92 20.65
N PHE A 130 -1.82 -15.13 19.52
CA PHE A 130 -1.92 -16.37 18.74
C PHE A 130 -0.56 -17.00 18.40
N ASN A 131 0.56 -16.38 18.83
CA ASN A 131 1.91 -16.81 18.50
C ASN A 131 2.15 -16.93 16.97
N VAL A 132 1.56 -16.01 16.19
CA VAL A 132 1.69 -15.95 14.73
C VAL A 132 2.55 -14.76 14.29
N THR A 133 3.41 -15.00 13.32
CA THR A 133 4.37 -14.03 12.78
C THR A 133 4.34 -13.95 11.24
N THR A 134 3.95 -15.04 10.58
CA THR A 134 3.85 -15.15 9.11
C THR A 134 2.40 -15.23 8.63
N CYS A 135 2.17 -14.94 7.34
CA CYS A 135 0.85 -15.06 6.73
C CYS A 135 0.35 -16.52 6.76
N GLY A 136 1.24 -17.49 6.54
CA GLY A 136 0.95 -18.92 6.57
C GLY A 136 0.50 -19.40 7.94
N GLU A 137 1.21 -19.01 9.00
CA GLU A 137 0.82 -19.31 10.38
C GLU A 137 -0.56 -18.74 10.70
N LEU A 138 -0.82 -17.49 10.31
CA LEU A 138 -2.13 -16.86 10.51
C LEU A 138 -3.23 -17.59 9.73
N MET A 139 -2.97 -17.97 8.47
CA MET A 139 -3.93 -18.72 7.65
C MET A 139 -4.32 -20.08 8.25
N ARG A 140 -3.38 -20.78 8.88
CA ARG A 140 -3.61 -22.11 9.50
C ARG A 140 -4.20 -22.03 10.90
N GLY A 141 -3.72 -21.08 11.70
CA GLY A 141 -3.92 -21.07 13.15
C GLY A 141 -5.02 -20.15 13.65
N VAL A 142 -5.49 -19.19 12.85
CA VAL A 142 -6.41 -18.14 13.32
C VAL A 142 -7.65 -18.01 12.44
N THR A 143 -8.82 -18.10 13.06
CA THR A 143 -10.10 -17.94 12.39
C THR A 143 -10.44 -16.48 12.14
N ARG A 144 -11.32 -16.21 11.16
CA ARG A 144 -11.81 -14.85 10.88
C ARG A 144 -12.45 -14.18 12.10
N GLY A 145 -13.25 -14.92 12.88
CA GLY A 145 -13.91 -14.41 14.09
C GLY A 145 -12.91 -13.95 15.14
N GLN A 146 -11.91 -14.79 15.44
CA GLN A 146 -10.84 -14.45 16.39
C GLN A 146 -10.05 -13.19 16.00
N LEU A 147 -9.82 -12.97 14.69
CA LEU A 147 -9.18 -11.74 14.22
C LEU A 147 -10.09 -10.52 14.43
N ILE A 148 -11.37 -10.64 14.10
CA ILE A 148 -12.36 -9.57 14.29
C ILE A 148 -12.47 -9.20 15.78
N ASP A 149 -12.53 -10.19 16.66
CA ASP A 149 -12.65 -9.97 18.11
C ASP A 149 -11.41 -9.29 18.69
N LEU A 150 -10.21 -9.64 18.19
CA LEU A 150 -8.95 -9.07 18.69
C LEU A 150 -8.69 -7.64 18.19
N VAL A 151 -8.91 -7.37 16.90
CA VAL A 151 -8.45 -6.12 16.24
C VAL A 151 -9.59 -5.25 15.68
N GLY A 152 -10.83 -5.70 15.83
CA GLY A 152 -12.06 -5.03 15.37
C GLY A 152 -12.45 -5.40 13.93
N GLN A 153 -13.74 -5.26 13.61
CA GLN A 153 -14.36 -5.69 12.34
C GLN A 153 -13.53 -5.35 11.10
N LYS A 154 -13.28 -4.06 10.84
CA LYS A 154 -12.66 -3.59 9.59
C LYS A 154 -11.23 -4.12 9.44
N THR A 155 -10.45 -4.07 10.52
CA THR A 155 -9.05 -4.48 10.50
C THR A 155 -8.94 -6.00 10.45
N GLY A 156 -9.75 -6.72 11.22
CA GLY A 156 -9.75 -8.19 11.26
C GLY A 156 -10.17 -8.80 9.93
N GLU A 157 -11.23 -8.27 9.30
CA GLU A 157 -11.63 -8.68 7.97
C GLU A 157 -10.55 -8.40 6.93
N ARG A 158 -10.00 -7.18 6.91
CA ARG A 158 -8.94 -6.82 5.99
C ARG A 158 -7.72 -7.72 6.17
N LEU A 159 -7.29 -7.96 7.40
CA LEU A 159 -6.16 -8.82 7.74
C LEU A 159 -6.34 -10.26 7.24
N TYR A 160 -7.53 -10.82 7.47
CA TYR A 160 -7.89 -12.17 7.03
C TYR A 160 -7.71 -12.33 5.51
N TRP A 161 -8.19 -11.36 4.73
CA TRP A 161 -8.09 -11.37 3.28
C TRP A 161 -6.68 -11.05 2.77
N LEU A 162 -5.97 -10.11 3.40
CA LEU A 162 -4.61 -9.72 2.99
C LEU A 162 -3.65 -10.91 3.02
N CYS A 163 -3.73 -11.75 4.05
CA CYS A 163 -2.87 -12.95 4.18
C CYS A 163 -3.16 -13.98 3.08
N ARG A 164 -4.32 -13.90 2.43
CA ARG A 164 -4.77 -14.76 1.32
C ARG A 164 -4.61 -14.08 -0.04
N GLY A 165 -3.89 -12.97 -0.14
CA GLY A 165 -3.66 -12.26 -1.41
C GLY A 165 -4.88 -11.50 -1.94
N ARG A 166 -5.90 -11.24 -1.08
CA ARG A 166 -7.10 -10.47 -1.43
C ARG A 166 -7.17 -9.17 -0.62
N ASP A 167 -7.61 -8.08 -1.23
CA ASP A 167 -7.94 -6.85 -0.51
C ASP A 167 -9.28 -6.31 -1.03
N PRO A 168 -10.39 -6.53 -0.29
CA PRO A 168 -11.71 -6.03 -0.70
C PRO A 168 -11.78 -4.50 -0.85
N CYS A 169 -10.84 -3.75 -0.26
CA CYS A 169 -10.78 -2.30 -0.34
C CYS A 169 -9.84 -1.79 -1.44
N ASP A 170 -9.36 -2.67 -2.34
CA ASP A 170 -8.27 -2.38 -3.27
C ASP A 170 -8.70 -1.63 -4.54
N GLN A 171 -9.40 -0.52 -4.34
CA GLN A 171 -9.81 0.35 -5.43
C GLN A 171 -8.69 1.34 -5.82
N LEU A 172 -8.41 1.43 -7.12
CA LEU A 172 -7.48 2.41 -7.66
C LEU A 172 -8.16 3.78 -7.74
N HIS A 173 -7.76 4.67 -6.83
CA HIS A 173 -8.20 6.05 -6.82
C HIS A 173 -7.19 6.90 -7.58
N VAL A 174 -7.48 7.20 -8.85
CA VAL A 174 -6.61 8.05 -9.69
C VAL A 174 -6.58 9.49 -9.18
N GLN A 175 -7.71 9.99 -8.71
CA GLN A 175 -7.83 11.31 -8.11
C GLN A 175 -8.00 11.19 -6.60
N LYS A 176 -7.11 11.84 -5.84
CA LYS A 176 -7.20 11.90 -4.38
C LYS A 176 -7.24 13.37 -3.94
N PRO A 177 -8.42 13.94 -3.63
CA PRO A 177 -8.51 15.31 -3.18
C PRO A 177 -7.86 15.47 -1.80
N CYS A 178 -7.24 16.62 -1.55
CA CYS A 178 -6.70 16.96 -0.25
C CYS A 178 -7.84 17.16 0.76
N LYS A 179 -7.78 16.49 1.92
CA LYS A 179 -8.81 16.59 2.97
C LYS A 179 -8.37 17.42 4.18
N SER A 180 -7.07 17.69 4.31
CA SER A 180 -6.51 18.41 5.46
C SER A 180 -5.16 19.01 5.07
N VAL A 181 -4.92 20.26 5.47
CA VAL A 181 -3.62 20.94 5.34
C VAL A 181 -3.05 21.14 6.75
N SER A 182 -1.77 20.83 6.95
CA SER A 182 -1.12 20.98 8.25
C SER A 182 0.34 21.42 8.10
N ALA A 183 0.84 22.06 9.15
CA ALA A 183 2.25 22.36 9.37
C ALA A 183 2.60 21.90 10.80
N CYS A 184 3.68 21.15 10.96
CA CYS A 184 4.11 20.64 12.26
C CYS A 184 5.63 20.63 12.35
N MET A 185 6.15 20.88 13.56
CA MET A 185 7.57 20.83 13.86
C MET A 185 7.73 20.15 15.22
N ASN A 186 8.25 18.92 15.20
CA ASN A 186 8.34 18.04 16.40
C ASN A 186 9.79 17.79 16.84
N TYR A 187 10.77 18.41 16.18
CA TYR A 187 12.20 18.19 16.40
C TYR A 187 12.88 19.53 16.64
N GLY A 188 13.84 19.59 17.57
CA GLY A 188 14.56 20.84 17.88
C GLY A 188 13.74 21.91 18.59
N ILE A 189 12.58 21.55 19.16
CA ILE A 189 11.76 22.50 19.91
C ILE A 189 12.27 22.60 21.34
N ARG A 190 12.87 23.74 21.70
CA ARG A 190 13.26 24.11 23.06
C ARG A 190 12.86 25.58 23.27
N LEU A 191 11.82 25.80 24.07
CA LEU A 191 11.27 27.12 24.34
C LEU A 191 11.57 27.47 25.79
N GLN A 192 12.15 28.65 26.03
CA GLN A 192 12.41 29.15 27.38
C GLN A 192 11.43 30.24 27.76
N THR A 193 11.06 31.10 26.80
CA THR A 193 10.21 32.27 27.02
C THR A 193 8.89 32.17 26.27
N LEU A 194 7.89 32.94 26.72
CA LEU A 194 6.63 33.11 26.01
C LEU A 194 6.86 33.73 24.62
N ALA A 195 7.82 34.65 24.49
CA ALA A 195 8.17 35.29 23.23
C ALA A 195 8.67 34.27 22.17
N ASP A 196 9.43 33.26 22.59
CA ASP A 196 9.89 32.19 21.69
C ASP A 196 8.70 31.33 21.22
N MET A 197 7.76 31.06 22.12
CA MET A 197 6.53 30.35 21.78
C MET A 197 5.69 31.14 20.77
N GLU A 198 5.50 32.44 20.98
CA GLU A 198 4.77 33.30 20.05
C GLU A 198 5.43 33.36 18.68
N LYS A 199 6.76 33.45 18.62
CA LYS A 199 7.54 33.39 17.36
C LYS A 199 7.32 32.06 16.64
N LEU A 200 7.38 30.94 17.38
CA LEU A 200 7.14 29.60 16.83
C LEU A 200 5.72 29.49 16.24
N VAL A 201 4.70 29.91 16.99
CA VAL A 201 3.30 29.87 16.55
C VAL A 201 3.08 30.75 15.32
N ARG A 202 3.65 31.97 15.32
CA ARG A 202 3.59 32.87 14.16
C ARG A 202 4.21 32.22 12.93
N SER A 203 5.41 31.66 13.06
CA SER A 203 6.09 30.98 11.96
C SER A 203 5.28 29.80 11.41
N LEU A 204 4.72 28.95 12.28
CA LEU A 204 3.90 27.81 11.86
C LEU A 204 2.59 28.26 11.19
N THR A 205 1.99 29.36 11.66
CA THR A 205 0.77 29.91 11.07
C THR A 205 1.04 30.50 9.69
N THR A 206 2.15 31.24 9.52
CA THR A 206 2.56 31.75 8.21
C THR A 206 2.80 30.61 7.22
N GLU A 207 3.49 29.55 7.64
CA GLU A 207 3.70 28.36 6.81
C GLU A 207 2.38 27.65 6.47
N LEU A 208 1.46 27.53 7.44
CA LEU A 208 0.15 26.93 7.22
C LEU A 208 -0.67 27.71 6.18
N VAL A 209 -0.69 29.04 6.29
CA VAL A 209 -1.37 29.93 5.33
C VAL A 209 -0.77 29.77 3.94
N SER A 210 0.56 29.72 3.82
CA SER A 210 1.25 29.50 2.54
C SER A 210 0.89 28.14 1.93
N ARG A 211 0.81 27.07 2.73
CA ARG A 211 0.35 25.76 2.25
C ARG A 211 -1.12 25.79 1.81
N MET A 212 -1.97 26.49 2.54
CA MET A 212 -3.39 26.64 2.20
C MET A 212 -3.57 27.40 0.88
N SER A 213 -2.81 28.48 0.64
CA SER A 213 -2.87 29.22 -0.62
C SER A 213 -2.37 28.41 -1.82
N ASN A 214 -1.41 27.52 -1.61
CA ASN A 214 -0.80 26.71 -2.68
C ASN A 214 -1.52 25.36 -2.92
N THR A 215 -2.36 24.93 -1.99
CA THR A 215 -3.11 23.67 -2.14
C THR A 215 -4.30 23.90 -3.06
N LYS A 216 -4.49 22.99 -4.03
CA LYS A 216 -5.68 22.96 -4.89
C LYS A 216 -6.65 21.88 -4.39
N LEU A 217 -7.95 22.21 -4.36
CA LEU A 217 -8.99 21.30 -3.88
C LEU A 217 -9.29 20.19 -4.92
N THR A 218 -9.15 20.51 -6.21
CA THR A 218 -9.35 19.61 -7.35
C THR A 218 -8.15 19.67 -8.29
N GLN A 219 -7.92 18.59 -9.06
CA GLN A 219 -6.89 18.56 -10.10
C GLN A 219 -7.29 19.34 -11.37
N ASP A 220 -8.45 19.99 -11.36
CA ASP A 220 -8.89 20.82 -12.47
C ASP A 220 -8.05 22.10 -12.52
N SER A 221 -7.15 22.14 -13.51
CA SER A 221 -6.24 23.25 -13.78
C SER A 221 -6.94 24.58 -14.04
N SER A 222 -8.26 24.58 -14.29
CA SER A 222 -9.07 25.78 -14.51
C SER A 222 -9.39 26.56 -13.22
N VAL A 223 -9.40 25.91 -12.06
CA VAL A 223 -9.73 26.56 -10.78
C VAL A 223 -8.46 27.12 -10.13
N ARG A 224 -8.24 28.43 -10.29
CA ARG A 224 -7.23 29.18 -9.55
C ARG A 224 -7.79 29.54 -8.16
N GLY A 225 -7.31 28.89 -7.11
CA GLY A 225 -7.65 29.25 -5.75
C GLY A 225 -7.02 28.35 -4.70
N GLY A 226 -6.60 28.94 -3.58
CA GLY A 226 -6.20 28.19 -2.39
C GLY A 226 -7.40 27.60 -1.65
N VAL A 227 -7.14 26.88 -0.57
CA VAL A 227 -8.17 26.27 0.28
C VAL A 227 -8.40 27.06 1.55
N GLN A 228 -9.61 26.98 2.10
CA GLN A 228 -9.95 27.50 3.43
C GLN A 228 -10.42 26.33 4.31
N GLY A 229 -9.99 26.33 5.58
CA GLY A 229 -10.38 25.33 6.56
C GLY A 229 -11.47 25.88 7.49
N GLN A 230 -12.46 25.05 7.84
CA GLN A 230 -13.47 25.38 8.84
C GLN A 230 -13.00 25.07 10.27
N ASN A 231 -12.15 24.04 10.42
CA ASN A 231 -11.70 23.54 11.71
C ASN A 231 -10.18 23.63 11.82
N LEU A 232 -9.69 24.15 12.95
CA LEU A 232 -8.28 24.19 13.30
C LEU A 232 -8.01 23.20 14.44
N THR A 233 -6.92 22.43 14.34
CA THR A 233 -6.47 21.52 15.39
C THR A 233 -5.03 21.83 15.74
N VAL A 234 -4.78 22.09 17.03
CA VAL A 234 -3.44 22.31 17.57
C VAL A 234 -3.02 21.07 18.35
N ARG A 235 -1.83 20.53 18.06
CA ARG A 235 -1.26 19.39 18.75
C ARG A 235 0.09 19.78 19.34
N VAL A 236 0.22 19.65 20.65
CA VAL A 236 1.46 19.95 21.38
C VAL A 236 1.96 18.65 22.00
N PHE A 237 3.25 18.36 21.80
CA PHE A 237 3.93 17.26 22.46
C PHE A 237 4.69 17.81 23.65
N ILE A 238 4.40 17.29 24.84
CA ILE A 238 5.02 17.70 26.09
C ILE A 238 5.89 16.55 26.59
N ARG A 239 7.06 16.88 27.15
CA ARG A 239 7.94 15.90 27.78
C ARG A 239 7.17 15.17 28.89
N ALA A 240 7.20 13.84 28.87
CA ALA A 240 6.62 13.04 29.95
C ALA A 240 7.33 13.34 31.29
N PRO A 241 6.64 13.33 32.44
CA PRO A 241 7.25 13.71 33.73
C PRO A 241 8.50 12.90 34.10
N ASN A 242 8.52 11.62 33.72
CA ASN A 242 9.60 10.67 33.99
C ASN A 242 10.63 10.54 32.85
N ALA A 243 10.46 11.27 31.74
CA ALA A 243 11.42 11.23 30.63
C ALA A 243 12.62 12.17 30.93
N PRO A 244 13.85 11.82 30.51
CA PRO A 244 15.00 12.70 30.69
C PRO A 244 14.79 14.05 30.00
N GLN A 245 15.39 15.11 30.56
CA GLN A 245 15.33 16.45 29.98
C GLN A 245 16.02 16.52 28.61
N GLU A 246 17.14 15.82 28.48
CA GLU A 246 17.84 15.65 27.21
C GLU A 246 17.42 14.33 26.55
N SER A 247 16.99 14.43 25.29
CA SER A 247 16.62 13.30 24.44
C SER A 247 17.86 12.55 23.98
N ALA A 248 17.74 11.23 23.86
CA ALA A 248 18.81 10.38 23.31
C ALA A 248 19.16 10.73 21.85
N LYS A 249 18.16 11.16 21.07
CA LYS A 249 18.38 11.79 19.77
C LYS A 249 18.66 13.26 20.01
N PHE A 250 19.83 13.73 19.54
CA PHE A 250 20.24 15.12 19.64
C PHE A 250 19.14 16.08 19.16
N MET A 251 18.99 17.23 19.85
CA MET A 251 17.90 18.24 19.70
C MET A 251 16.49 17.77 20.13
#